data_AF-A0A3B9IFK1-F1
#
_entry.id   AF-A0A3B9IFK1-F1
#
_cell.length_a   1.000
_cell.length_b   1.000
_cell.length_c   1.000
_cell.angle_alpha   90.00
_cell.angle_beta   90.00
_cell.angle_gamma   90.00
#
_symmetry.space_group_name_H-M   'P 1'
#
loop_
_entity.id
_entity.type
_entity.pdbx_description
1 polymer ?
#
loop_
_entity_poly.entity_id
_entity_poly.type
_entity_poly.pdbx_seq_one_letter_code
_entity_poly.pdbx_strand_id
1 'polypeptide(L)'
;VTGSLHIGHALTFTIQDALIRYRRMTGRDTLWQPGTDHAGIATQMVVERQLAEQGITRNDVGRDGLIDRIWTWKEQSGGRILDQLTRLGASADWPRERFTMDPAFSAAVRKVFVTLYKQGLIYRDKRLGNW
;
A
#
# COMPACT_ATOMS: atom_id res chain seq x y z
N VAL A 1 -1.13 -3.16 2.91
CA VAL A 1 -2.08 -3.20 4.04
C VAL A 1 -2.57 -4.63 4.28
N THR A 2 -1.67 -5.51 4.70
CA THR A 2 -1.91 -6.97 4.73
C THR A 2 -1.83 -7.56 6.15
N GLY A 3 -1.81 -6.71 7.18
CA GLY A 3 -1.67 -7.14 8.56
C GLY A 3 -0.98 -6.09 9.42
N SER A 4 -0.10 -6.56 10.30
CA SER A 4 0.74 -5.72 11.17
C SER A 4 2.19 -5.77 10.69
N LEU A 5 2.97 -4.72 10.99
CA LEU A 5 4.41 -4.70 10.79
C LEU A 5 5.11 -5.73 11.70
N HIS A 6 6.27 -6.20 11.24
CA HIS A 6 7.14 -7.17 11.92
C HIS A 6 8.58 -6.65 12.01
N ILE A 7 9.50 -7.39 12.64
CA ILE A 7 10.87 -6.91 12.93
C ILE A 7 11.65 -6.46 11.68
N GLY A 8 11.48 -7.12 10.53
CA GLY A 8 12.08 -6.67 9.26
C GLY A 8 11.62 -5.26 8.83
N HIS A 9 10.35 -4.91 9.07
CA HIS A 9 9.86 -3.55 8.85
C HIS A 9 10.51 -2.59 9.84
N ALA A 10 10.55 -2.95 11.13
CA ALA A 10 11.18 -2.11 12.15
C ALA A 10 12.63 -1.78 11.79
N LEU A 11 13.42 -2.79 11.40
CA LEU A 11 14.79 -2.59 10.91
C LEU A 11 14.85 -1.60 9.75
N THR A 12 14.00 -1.78 8.73
CA THR A 12 13.97 -0.95 7.53
C THR A 12 13.64 0.51 7.88
N PHE A 13 12.58 0.73 8.67
CA PHE A 13 12.13 2.06 9.05
C PHE A 13 13.08 2.75 10.03
N THR A 14 13.74 2.01 10.93
CA THR A 14 14.77 2.57 11.82
C THR A 14 15.97 3.09 11.04
N ILE A 15 16.46 2.36 10.03
CA ILE A 15 17.57 2.82 9.19
C ILE A 15 17.19 4.08 8.43
N GLN A 16 16.00 4.11 7.82
CA GLN A 16 15.49 5.28 7.11
C GLN A 16 15.37 6.50 8.05
N ASP A 17 14.77 6.32 9.22
CA ASP A 17 14.58 7.38 10.21
C ASP A 17 15.91 7.95 10.71
N ALA A 18 16.89 7.09 10.99
CA ALA A 18 18.22 7.51 11.41
C ALA A 18 18.89 8.41 10.37
N LEU A 19 18.79 8.04 9.09
CA LEU A 19 19.32 8.84 7.98
C LEU A 19 18.58 10.18 7.83
N ILE A 20 17.25 10.17 7.93
CA ILE A 20 16.43 11.39 7.86
C ILE A 20 16.78 12.35 8.98
N ARG A 21 16.85 11.87 10.23
CA ARG A 21 17.24 12.67 11.39
C ARG A 21 18.64 13.24 11.24
N TYR A 22 19.62 12.41 10.88
CA TYR A 22 20.99 12.84 10.65
C TYR A 22 21.05 13.97 9.61
N ARG A 23 20.42 13.78 8.44
CA ARG A 23 20.44 14.79 7.38
C ARG A 23 19.75 16.09 7.80
N ARG A 24 18.61 16.00 8.49
CA ARG A 24 17.88 17.15 9.04
C ARG A 24 18.73 17.93 10.04
N MET A 25 19.41 17.23 10.95
CA MET A 25 20.30 17.84 11.95
C MET A 25 21.56 18.45 11.34
N THR A 26 22.01 17.97 10.18
CA THR A 26 23.11 18.58 9.41
C THR A 26 22.69 19.75 8.52
N GLY A 27 21.50 20.32 8.74
CA GLY A 27 21.03 21.50 8.02
C GLY A 27 20.54 21.25 6.60
N ARG A 28 20.20 20.00 6.25
CA ARG A 28 19.56 19.70 4.97
C ARG A 28 18.04 19.69 5.11
N ASP A 29 17.37 20.21 4.09
CA ASP A 29 15.93 20.02 3.92
C ASP A 29 15.65 18.55 3.57
N THR A 30 15.02 17.84 4.51
CA THR A 30 14.67 16.43 4.36
C THR A 30 13.17 16.25 4.21
N LEU A 31 12.75 15.52 3.18
CA LEU A 31 11.39 15.00 3.06
C LEU A 31 11.41 13.48 3.23
N TRP A 32 10.69 12.98 4.22
CA TRP A 32 10.35 11.57 4.34
C TRP A 32 8.85 11.41 4.24
N GLN A 33 8.35 11.18 3.04
CA GLN A 33 6.92 11.03 2.80
C GLN A 33 6.48 9.60 3.16
N PRO A 34 5.62 9.41 4.18
CA PRO A 34 5.11 8.10 4.51
C PRO A 34 4.02 7.68 3.53
N GLY A 35 3.80 6.37 3.42
CA GLY A 35 2.66 5.86 2.69
C GLY A 35 2.47 4.36 2.82
N THR A 36 1.28 3.91 2.44
CA THR A 36 0.90 2.50 2.46
C THR A 36 0.49 2.02 1.07
N ASP A 37 0.79 0.75 0.79
CA ASP A 37 0.39 0.10 -0.46
C ASP A 37 -0.87 -0.75 -0.25
N HIS A 38 -1.80 -0.65 -1.21
CA HIS A 38 -2.99 -1.47 -1.33
C HIS A 38 -2.68 -2.97 -1.56
N ALA A 39 -1.50 -3.30 -2.08
CA ALA A 39 -0.98 -4.66 -2.24
C ALA A 39 -1.84 -5.64 -3.07
N GLY A 40 -2.83 -5.14 -3.82
CA GLY A 40 -3.65 -5.89 -4.76
C GLY A 40 -4.06 -7.29 -4.26
N ILE A 41 -3.50 -8.32 -4.91
CA ILE A 41 -3.79 -9.74 -4.63
C ILE A 41 -3.52 -10.13 -3.18
N ALA A 42 -2.48 -9.59 -2.54
CA ALA A 42 -2.14 -9.96 -1.17
C ALA A 42 -3.22 -9.49 -0.18
N THR A 43 -3.76 -8.30 -0.38
CA THR A 43 -4.88 -7.81 0.43
C THR A 43 -6.17 -8.57 0.15
N GLN A 44 -6.44 -8.89 -1.12
CA GLN A 44 -7.58 -9.74 -1.48
C GLN A 44 -7.50 -11.11 -0.81
N MET A 45 -6.34 -11.77 -0.81
CA MET A 45 -6.15 -13.07 -0.17
C MET A 45 -6.40 -13.04 1.34
N VAL A 46 -6.02 -11.96 2.02
CA VAL A 46 -6.30 -11.80 3.46
C VAL A 46 -7.80 -11.68 3.72
N VAL A 47 -8.51 -10.89 2.91
CA VAL A 47 -9.97 -10.74 3.03
C VAL A 47 -10.70 -12.04 2.69
N GLU A 48 -10.28 -12.74 1.64
CA GLU A 48 -10.85 -14.04 1.29
C GLU A 48 -10.62 -15.09 2.38
N ARG A 49 -9.46 -15.07 3.06
CA ARG A 49 -9.21 -15.95 4.21
C ARG A 49 -10.16 -15.66 5.38
N GLN A 50 -10.42 -14.39 5.68
CA GLN A 50 -11.37 -13.98 6.73
C GLN A 50 -12.81 -14.38 6.40
N LEU A 51 -13.20 -14.33 5.12
CA LEU A 51 -14.48 -14.84 4.66
C LEU A 51 -14.56 -16.37 4.84
N ALA A 52 -13.49 -17.08 4.47
CA ALA A 52 -13.43 -18.53 4.60
C ALA A 52 -13.52 -18.99 6.07
N GLU A 53 -12.96 -18.22 7.02
CA GLU A 53 -13.11 -18.45 8.47
C GLU A 53 -14.58 -18.35 8.94
N GLN A 54 -15.42 -17.64 8.19
CA GLN A 54 -16.87 -17.53 8.42
C GLN A 54 -17.68 -18.52 7.58
N GLY A 55 -17.02 -19.41 6.83
CA GLY A 55 -17.66 -20.33 5.89
C GLY A 55 -18.26 -19.64 4.65
N ILE A 56 -17.83 -18.42 4.34
CA ILE A 56 -18.30 -17.61 3.21
C ILE A 56 -17.22 -17.56 2.13
N THR A 57 -17.61 -17.56 0.87
CA THR A 57 -16.72 -17.37 -0.27
C THR A 57 -16.88 -15.97 -0.87
N ARG A 58 -15.89 -15.53 -1.66
CA ARG A 58 -15.98 -14.25 -2.39
C ARG A 58 -17.16 -14.19 -3.36
N ASN A 59 -17.60 -15.35 -3.87
CA ASN A 59 -18.70 -15.43 -4.82
C ASN A 59 -20.04 -15.14 -4.12
N ASP A 60 -20.16 -15.52 -2.83
CA ASP A 60 -21.37 -15.30 -2.04
C ASP A 60 -21.61 -13.81 -1.75
N VAL A 61 -20.54 -13.02 -1.64
CA VAL A 61 -20.62 -11.56 -1.38
C VAL A 61 -20.57 -10.71 -2.65
N GLY A 62 -20.24 -11.32 -3.80
CA GLY A 62 -20.09 -10.61 -5.06
C GLY A 62 -18.94 -9.60 -5.09
N ARG A 63 -18.79 -8.91 -6.23
CA ARG A 63 -17.70 -7.95 -6.47
C ARG A 63 -17.75 -6.76 -5.51
N ASP A 64 -18.90 -6.11 -5.43
CA ASP A 64 -19.03 -4.86 -4.65
C ASP A 64 -18.89 -5.15 -3.16
N GLY A 65 -19.51 -6.23 -2.67
CA GLY A 65 -19.35 -6.68 -1.29
C GLY A 65 -17.90 -7.07 -0.95
N LEU A 66 -17.16 -7.65 -1.89
CA LEU A 66 -15.72 -7.92 -1.71
C LEU A 66 -14.91 -6.61 -1.62
N ILE A 67 -15.19 -5.63 -2.50
CA ILE A 67 -14.50 -4.34 -2.51
C ILE A 67 -14.74 -3.59 -1.18
N ASP A 68 -15.97 -3.57 -0.68
CA ASP A 68 -16.31 -2.91 0.58
C ASP A 68 -15.55 -3.52 1.77
N ARG A 69 -15.43 -4.85 1.79
CA ARG A 69 -14.64 -5.56 2.81
C ARG A 69 -13.15 -5.28 2.68
N ILE A 70 -12.61 -5.17 1.46
CA ILE A 70 -11.22 -4.78 1.23
C ILE A 70 -10.93 -3.38 1.78
N TRP A 71 -11.83 -2.42 1.56
CA TRP A 71 -11.68 -1.07 2.11
C TRP A 71 -11.78 -1.05 3.64
N THR A 72 -12.71 -1.82 4.20
CA THR A 72 -12.84 -2.00 5.66
C THR A 72 -11.54 -2.56 6.26
N TRP A 73 -10.97 -3.59 5.64
CA TRP A 73 -9.69 -4.17 6.06
C TRP A 73 -8.53 -3.20 5.91
N LYS A 74 -8.47 -2.44 4.79
CA LYS A 74 -7.44 -1.42 4.57
C LYS A 74 -7.42 -0.42 5.73
N GLU A 75 -8.57 0.00 6.23
CA GLU A 75 -8.63 0.98 7.30
C GLU A 75 -8.11 0.40 8.62
N GLN A 76 -8.51 -0.82 8.95
CA GLN A 76 -8.03 -1.53 10.15
C GLN A 76 -6.53 -1.85 10.09
N SER A 77 -6.02 -2.30 8.94
CA SER A 77 -4.60 -2.63 8.78
C SER A 77 -3.74 -1.37 8.65
N GLY A 78 -4.20 -0.36 7.91
CA GLY A 78 -3.53 0.92 7.75
C GLY A 78 -3.36 1.64 9.08
N GLY A 79 -4.43 1.76 9.88
CA GLY A 79 -4.36 2.38 11.20
C GLY A 79 -3.35 1.68 12.14
N ARG A 80 -3.31 0.34 12.13
CA ARG A 80 -2.31 -0.42 12.89
C ARG A 80 -0.88 -0.16 12.43
N ILE A 81 -0.63 -0.13 11.12
CA ILE A 81 0.70 0.15 10.55
C ILE A 81 1.18 1.53 11.00
N LEU A 82 0.32 2.54 10.93
CA LEU A 82 0.66 3.92 11.33
C LEU A 82 0.94 4.03 12.82
N ASP A 83 0.13 3.39 13.68
CA ASP A 83 0.38 3.35 15.13
C ASP A 83 1.74 2.68 15.44
N GLN A 84 2.06 1.55 14.80
CA GLN A 84 3.34 0.88 14.99
C GLN A 84 4.53 1.77 14.60
N LEU A 85 4.46 2.48 13.48
CA LEU A 85 5.53 3.39 13.05
C LEU A 85 5.65 4.62 13.97
N THR A 86 4.52 5.16 14.42
CA THR A 86 4.49 6.28 15.36
C THR A 86 5.11 5.89 16.70
N ARG A 87 4.77 4.70 17.23
CA ARG A 87 5.36 4.14 18.46
C ARG A 87 6.84 3.81 18.33
N LEU A 88 7.30 3.42 17.14
CA LEU A 88 8.72 3.23 16.84
C LEU A 88 9.50 4.56 16.81
N GLY A 89 8.79 5.69 16.77
CA GLY A 89 9.39 7.03 16.73
C GLY A 89 9.76 7.50 15.33
N ALA A 90 9.12 6.97 14.27
CA ALA A 90 9.38 7.42 12.90
C ALA A 90 9.08 8.93 12.75
N SER A 91 10.08 9.70 12.33
CA SER A 91 10.00 11.15 12.12
C SER A 91 9.58 11.55 10.70
N ALA A 92 8.66 10.78 10.12
CA ALA A 92 8.12 11.00 8.78
C ALA A 92 7.22 12.25 8.73
N ASP A 93 7.01 12.78 7.53
CA ASP A 93 6.11 13.90 7.25
C ASP A 93 4.65 13.39 7.18
N TRP A 94 4.07 13.07 8.34
CA TRP A 94 2.73 12.47 8.48
C TRP A 94 1.60 13.24 7.79
N PRO A 95 1.56 14.59 7.80
CA PRO A 95 0.54 15.34 7.06
C PRO A 95 0.54 15.07 5.55
N ARG A 96 1.62 14.49 5.02
CA ARG A 96 1.77 14.13 3.60
C ARG A 96 1.62 12.64 3.32
N GLU A 97 1.08 11.86 4.25
CA GLU A 97 0.81 10.44 4.04
C GLU A 97 0.06 10.18 2.73
N ARG A 98 0.45 9.11 2.03
CA ARG A 98 -0.19 8.65 0.80
C ARG A 98 -0.63 7.21 0.87
N PHE A 99 -1.69 6.92 0.13
CA PHE A 99 -2.12 5.57 -0.17
C PHE A 99 -2.15 5.35 -1.68
N THR A 100 -1.72 4.17 -2.14
CA THR A 100 -1.56 3.91 -3.59
C THR A 100 -2.86 4.00 -4.40
N MET A 101 -4.03 3.86 -3.76
CA MET A 101 -5.34 4.02 -4.40
C MET A 101 -5.94 5.41 -4.19
N ASP A 102 -5.20 6.37 -3.64
CA ASP A 102 -5.64 7.77 -3.57
C ASP A 102 -6.00 8.28 -4.97
N PRO A 103 -6.99 9.19 -5.11
CA PRO A 103 -7.40 9.71 -6.40
C PRO A 103 -6.25 10.27 -7.24
N ALA A 104 -5.28 10.95 -6.61
CA ALA A 104 -4.12 11.51 -7.27
C ALA A 104 -3.15 10.43 -7.80
N PHE A 105 -2.89 9.37 -7.00
CA PHE A 105 -2.05 8.24 -7.42
C PHE A 105 -2.72 7.44 -8.54
N SER A 106 -4.02 7.16 -8.40
CA SER A 106 -4.81 6.50 -9.43
C SER A 106 -4.80 7.27 -10.76
N ALA A 107 -4.89 8.60 -10.71
CA ALA A 107 -4.77 9.45 -11.89
C ALA A 107 -3.37 9.39 -12.50
N ALA A 108 -2.31 9.38 -11.68
CA ALA A 108 -0.93 9.25 -12.13
C ALA A 108 -0.68 7.92 -12.84
N VAL A 109 -1.14 6.80 -12.26
CA VAL A 109 -1.05 5.46 -12.88
C VAL A 109 -1.77 5.44 -14.23
N ARG A 110 -3.00 5.97 -14.30
CA ARG A 110 -3.76 6.07 -15.56
C ARG A 110 -3.03 6.91 -16.61
N LYS A 111 -2.45 8.05 -16.21
CA LYS A 111 -1.68 8.92 -17.11
C LYS A 111 -0.49 8.18 -17.70
N VAL A 112 0.29 7.48 -16.86
CA VAL A 112 1.46 6.72 -17.30
C VAL A 112 1.04 5.59 -18.24
N PHE A 113 0.01 4.82 -17.88
CA PHE A 113 -0.53 3.76 -18.73
C PHE A 113 -0.93 4.28 -20.13
N VAL A 114 -1.71 5.36 -20.19
CA VAL A 114 -2.16 5.95 -21.47
C VAL A 114 -0.97 6.50 -22.26
N THR A 115 0.02 7.09 -21.59
CA THR A 115 1.25 7.59 -22.25
C THR A 115 2.02 6.45 -22.90
N LEU A 116 2.29 5.39 -22.14
CA LEU A 116 3.04 4.23 -22.63
C LEU A 116 2.27 3.47 -23.73
N TYR A 117 0.94 3.41 -23.64
CA TYR A 117 0.09 2.86 -24.70
C TYR A 117 0.19 3.69 -26.00
N LYS A 118 0.08 5.02 -25.91
CA LYS A 118 0.22 5.92 -27.08
C LYS A 118 1.62 5.87 -27.71
N GLN A 119 2.65 5.56 -26.93
CA GLN A 119 4.02 5.36 -27.41
C GLN A 119 4.26 3.97 -28.01
N GLY A 120 3.25 3.07 -28.02
CA GLY A 120 3.40 1.70 -28.52
C GLY A 120 4.17 0.76 -27.58
N LEU A 121 4.46 1.19 -26.34
CA LEU A 121 5.21 0.39 -25.35
C LEU A 121 4.30 -0.55 -24.54
N ILE A 122 3.02 -0.20 -24.41
CA ILE A 122 1.98 -1.10 -23.87
C ILE A 122 1.11 -1.56 -25.04
N TYR A 123 0.93 -2.87 -25.15
CA TYR A 123 0.09 -3.50 -26.17
C TYR A 123 -0.61 -4.74 -25.59
N ARG A 124 -1.60 -5.25 -26.33
CA ARG A 124 -2.32 -6.49 -26.01
C ARG A 124 -1.89 -7.58 -26.98
N ASP A 125 -1.54 -8.75 -26.46
CA ASP A 125 -1.07 -9.89 -27.25
C ASP A 125 -1.43 -11.21 -26.55
N LYS A 126 -1.37 -12.33 -27.29
CA LYS A 126 -1.50 -13.68 -26.74
C LYS A 126 -0.10 -14.21 -26.44
N ARG A 127 0.27 -14.21 -25.16
CA ARG A 127 1.56 -14.71 -24.69
C ARG A 127 1.39 -15.70 -23.56
N LEU A 128 2.37 -16.58 -23.40
CA LEU A 128 2.45 -17.44 -22.23
C LEU A 128 2.59 -16.55 -20.98
N GLY A 129 1.68 -16.71 -20.04
CA GLY A 129 1.71 -16.07 -18.73
C GLY A 129 1.71 -17.14 -17.64
N ASN A 130 2.16 -16.75 -16.44
CA ASN A 130 2.05 -17.60 -15.26
C ASN A 130 0.64 -17.41 -14.70
N TRP A 131 -0.20 -18.43 -14.87
CA TRP A 131 -1.58 -18.47 -14.36
C TRP A 131 -1.65 -19.35 -13.12
#